data_AF-A0A1E7ENG6-F1
#
_entry.id   AF-A0A1E7ENG6-F1
#
_cell.length_a   1.000
_cell.length_b   1.000
_cell.length_c   1.000
_cell.angle_alpha   90.00
_cell.angle_beta   90.00
_cell.angle_gamma   90.00
#
_symmetry.space_group_name_H-M   'P 1'
#
loop_
_entity.id
_entity.type
_entity.pdbx_description
1 polymer ?
#
loop_
_entity_poly.entity_id
_entity_poly.type
_entity_poly.pdbx_seq_one_letter_code
_entity_poly.pdbx_strand_id
1 'polypeptide(L)'
;MGGASSQPLPSDGEAGAQTQQHQEGEGDEGFFTLSESLQQQMALQFQNEQVVKLFGKQMEKIGDRKAGAYKEAMEQKVNLQKRMEEFRKQNEKIQDTLNATIEGYEDKFTDVSKIVEYDISRLEKKYLNNSSSSSTNDSIPCFVEQTEIATCLKNDKKFKDDPFVCDMFIRALNDCTQKTITKKV
;
A
#
# COMPACT_ATOMS: atom_id res chain seq x y z
N MET A 1 -11.01 22.77 25.14
CA MET A 1 -11.75 21.95 26.12
C MET A 1 -10.77 20.87 26.59
N GLY A 2 -10.32 20.74 27.84
CA GLY A 2 -10.80 21.20 29.13
C GLY A 2 -10.72 20.01 30.10
N GLY A 3 -10.06 20.18 31.26
CA GLY A 3 -10.00 19.22 32.39
C GLY A 3 -8.67 18.45 32.47
N ALA A 4 -7.65 18.88 33.21
CA ALA A 4 -7.54 19.09 34.67
C ALA A 4 -7.88 17.82 35.48
N SER A 5 -6.86 17.06 35.87
CA SER A 5 -6.96 16.04 36.92
C SER A 5 -6.16 16.53 38.12
N SER A 6 -6.90 17.12 39.04
CA SER A 6 -6.47 17.69 40.31
C SER A 6 -6.57 16.61 41.38
N GLN A 7 -5.47 16.28 42.05
CA GLN A 7 -5.51 15.56 43.33
C GLN A 7 -4.42 16.07 44.28
N PRO A 8 -4.66 15.99 45.59
CA PRO A 8 -4.60 17.16 46.46
C PRO A 8 -3.33 17.25 47.32
N LEU A 9 -2.98 18.48 47.68
CA LEU A 9 -2.07 18.79 48.79
C LEU A 9 -2.77 18.48 50.13
N PRO A 10 -2.10 17.84 51.10
CA PRO A 10 -2.52 17.91 52.49
C PRO A 10 -2.04 19.25 53.08
N SER A 11 -2.99 20.04 53.58
CA SER A 11 -2.76 21.13 54.53
C SER A 11 -3.60 20.87 55.78
N ASP A 12 -3.06 21.38 56.89
CA ASP A 12 -3.64 21.56 58.22
C ASP A 12 -3.56 20.39 59.20
N GLY A 13 -2.50 20.43 60.02
CA GLY A 13 -2.46 19.88 61.37
C GLY A 13 -2.00 20.99 62.32
N GLU A 14 -2.83 21.28 63.31
CA GLU A 14 -2.92 22.52 64.08
C GLU A 14 -1.70 22.88 64.93
N ALA A 15 -1.48 24.19 65.04
CA ALA A 15 -0.64 24.80 66.06
C ALA A 15 -1.36 24.78 67.42
N GLY A 16 -0.85 23.99 68.36
CA GLY A 16 -1.22 24.04 69.77
C GLY A 16 0.05 24.21 70.61
N ALA A 17 0.27 25.40 71.15
CA ALA A 17 1.37 25.71 72.04
C ALA A 17 0.88 25.98 73.48
N GLN A 18 1.60 25.37 74.44
CA GLN A 18 1.74 25.68 75.88
C GLN A 18 0.55 25.27 76.80
N THR A 19 0.72 24.68 77.99
CA THR A 19 1.72 24.96 79.04
C THR A 19 1.93 23.78 80.01
N GLN A 20 3.14 23.76 80.59
CA GLN A 20 3.77 22.99 81.67
C GLN A 20 2.88 22.42 82.81
N GLN A 21 3.30 21.25 83.32
CA GLN A 21 3.51 21.05 84.75
C GLN A 21 4.70 20.10 85.00
N HIS A 22 5.60 20.53 85.90
CA HIS A 22 6.75 19.81 86.46
C HIS A 22 6.36 18.46 87.07
N GLN A 23 7.22 17.45 86.91
CA GLN A 23 7.64 16.64 88.05
C GLN A 23 9.06 16.12 87.84
N GLU A 24 9.92 16.45 88.80
CA GLU A 24 11.31 16.00 88.91
C GLU A 24 11.36 14.48 89.17
N GLY A 25 12.29 13.84 88.47
CA GLY A 25 12.78 12.50 88.75
C GLY A 25 14.19 12.39 88.20
N GLU A 26 15.19 12.67 89.04
CA GLU A 26 16.59 12.30 88.79
C GLU A 26 16.71 10.79 88.63
N GLY A 27 17.34 10.33 87.54
CA GLY A 27 17.74 8.93 87.39
C GLY A 27 18.00 8.48 85.96
N ASP A 28 19.16 8.86 85.40
CA ASP A 28 19.94 8.02 84.46
C ASP A 28 19.34 7.62 83.08
N GLU A 29 18.61 8.50 82.39
CA GLU A 29 18.06 8.19 81.04
C GLU A 29 18.84 8.80 79.85
N GLY A 30 19.97 9.49 80.10
CA GLY A 30 20.72 10.17 79.05
C GLY A 30 21.44 9.24 78.07
N PHE A 31 21.85 8.05 78.52
CA PHE A 31 22.54 7.06 77.67
C PHE A 31 21.55 6.21 76.86
N PHE A 32 20.40 5.87 77.43
CA PHE A 32 19.37 5.06 76.78
C PHE A 32 18.61 5.85 75.70
N THR A 33 18.31 7.13 75.92
CA THR A 33 17.69 8.00 74.90
C THR A 33 18.62 8.30 73.72
N LEU A 34 19.93 8.46 73.94
CA LEU A 34 20.93 8.52 72.87
C LEU A 34 21.00 7.20 72.09
N SER A 35 20.95 6.06 72.78
CA SER A 35 20.95 4.74 72.13
C SER A 35 19.67 4.48 71.32
N GLU A 36 18.52 4.96 71.79
CA GLU A 36 17.23 4.85 71.11
C GLU A 36 17.16 5.78 69.89
N SER A 37 17.67 7.01 70.01
CA SER A 37 17.80 7.94 68.86
C SER A 37 18.77 7.42 67.79
N LEU A 38 19.86 6.76 68.20
CA LEU A 38 20.81 6.10 67.29
C LEU A 38 20.17 4.87 66.62
N GLN A 39 19.44 4.05 67.38
CA GLN A 39 18.70 2.91 66.82
C GLN A 39 17.64 3.35 65.82
N GLN A 40 16.94 4.44 66.11
CA GLN A 40 15.94 5.02 65.22
C GLN A 40 16.59 5.61 63.96
N GLN A 41 17.75 6.27 64.10
CA GLN A 41 18.53 6.75 62.97
C GLN A 41 19.07 5.61 62.10
N MET A 42 19.55 4.52 62.71
CA MET A 42 19.98 3.31 61.99
C MET A 42 18.80 2.62 61.30
N ALA A 43 17.62 2.56 61.93
CA ALA A 43 16.42 1.99 61.32
C ALA A 43 15.97 2.81 60.09
N LEU A 44 15.99 4.14 60.18
CA LEU A 44 15.70 5.03 59.05
C LEU A 44 16.73 4.90 57.92
N GLN A 45 18.02 4.82 58.25
CA GLN A 45 19.06 4.58 57.25
C GLN A 45 18.89 3.23 56.55
N PHE A 46 18.59 2.17 57.31
CA PHE A 46 18.38 0.84 56.77
C PHE A 46 17.14 0.78 55.86
N GLN A 47 16.04 1.44 56.28
CA GLN A 47 14.83 1.53 55.48
C GLN A 47 15.08 2.30 54.17
N ASN A 48 15.81 3.42 54.23
CA ASN A 48 16.19 4.18 53.05
C ASN A 48 17.10 3.36 52.11
N GLU A 49 18.07 2.63 52.64
CA GLU A 49 18.95 1.78 51.84
C GLU A 49 18.17 0.64 51.16
N GLN A 50 17.19 0.05 51.84
CA GLN A 50 16.30 -0.94 51.24
C GLN A 50 15.45 -0.37 50.11
N VAL A 51 14.89 0.83 50.29
CA VAL A 51 14.09 1.52 49.25
C VAL A 51 14.97 1.83 48.03
N VAL A 52 16.20 2.29 48.23
CA VAL A 52 17.15 2.55 47.13
C VAL A 52 17.49 1.26 46.39
N LYS A 53 17.74 0.14 47.09
CA LYS A 53 17.99 -1.17 46.47
C LYS A 53 16.78 -1.68 45.68
N LEU A 54 15.57 -1.51 46.22
CA LEU A 54 14.32 -1.88 45.53
C LEU A 54 14.11 -1.03 44.27
N PHE A 55 14.34 0.28 44.36
CA PHE A 55 14.22 1.19 43.24
C PHE A 55 15.25 0.89 42.15
N GLY A 56 16.50 0.58 42.53
CA GLY A 56 17.54 0.13 41.59
C GLY A 56 17.13 -1.12 40.81
N LYS A 57 16.62 -2.15 41.49
CA LYS A 57 16.11 -3.38 40.83
C LYS A 57 14.92 -3.11 39.92
N GLN A 58 14.05 -2.16 40.28
CA GLN A 58 12.91 -1.79 39.45
C GLN A 58 13.35 -1.00 38.21
N MET A 59 14.31 -0.09 38.36
CA MET A 59 14.96 0.64 37.27
C MET A 59 15.65 -0.31 36.28
N GLU A 60 16.40 -1.29 36.78
CA GLU A 60 17.03 -2.34 35.97
C GLU A 60 15.99 -3.12 35.15
N LYS A 61 14.93 -3.62 35.80
CA LYS A 61 13.82 -4.32 35.11
C LYS A 61 13.12 -3.44 34.07
N ILE A 62 12.96 -2.14 34.32
CA ILE A 62 12.38 -1.20 33.35
C ILE A 62 13.35 -0.99 32.19
N GLY A 63 14.65 -0.89 32.46
CA GLY A 63 15.71 -0.79 31.47
C GLY A 63 15.71 -1.98 30.53
N ASP A 64 15.69 -3.20 31.07
CA ASP A 64 15.67 -4.44 30.29
C ASP A 64 14.44 -4.56 29.41
N ARG A 65 13.25 -4.25 29.96
CA ARG A 65 12.00 -4.24 29.18
C ARG A 65 12.02 -3.23 28.05
N LYS A 66 12.55 -2.03 28.29
CA LYS A 66 12.69 -1.01 27.25
C LYS A 66 13.69 -1.46 26.19
N ALA A 67 14.85 -1.96 26.58
CA ALA A 67 15.86 -2.46 25.64
C ALA A 67 15.32 -3.61 24.77
N GLY A 68 14.56 -4.54 25.36
CA GLY A 68 13.86 -5.59 24.64
C GLY A 68 12.86 -5.05 23.63
N ALA A 69 11.98 -4.13 24.04
CA ALA A 69 11.01 -3.50 23.14
C ALA A 69 11.67 -2.72 22.00
N TYR A 70 12.78 -2.02 22.27
CA TYR A 70 13.56 -1.33 21.24
C TYR A 70 14.18 -2.30 20.24
N LYS A 71 14.72 -3.43 20.72
CA LYS A 71 15.30 -4.46 19.86
C LYS A 71 14.23 -5.08 18.95
N GLU A 72 13.08 -5.46 19.51
CA GLU A 72 11.95 -6.00 18.74
C GLU A 72 11.45 -5.00 17.69
N ALA A 73 11.28 -3.73 18.06
CA ALA A 73 10.88 -2.68 17.12
C ALA A 73 11.91 -2.46 16.01
N MET A 74 13.20 -2.54 16.33
CA MET A 74 14.28 -2.44 15.35
C MET A 74 14.28 -3.63 14.39
N GLU A 75 14.12 -4.86 14.89
CA GLU A 75 14.01 -6.07 14.06
C GLU A 75 12.78 -6.01 13.14
N GLN A 76 11.64 -5.55 13.64
CA GLN A 76 10.44 -5.34 12.83
C GLN A 76 10.69 -4.30 11.72
N LYS A 77 11.35 -3.18 12.04
CA LYS A 77 11.69 -2.15 11.06
C LYS A 77 12.61 -2.68 9.96
N VAL A 78 13.65 -3.44 10.34
CA VAL A 78 14.59 -4.04 9.38
C VAL A 78 13.88 -5.06 8.48
N ASN A 79 13.04 -5.92 9.06
CA ASN A 79 12.26 -6.89 8.30
C ASN A 79 11.29 -6.23 7.32
N LEU A 80 10.62 -5.15 7.75
CA LEU A 80 9.73 -4.39 6.88
C LEU A 80 10.50 -3.73 5.73
N GLN A 81 11.66 -3.12 6.02
CA GLN A 81 12.50 -2.50 5.01
C GLN A 81 12.96 -3.51 3.97
N LYS A 82 13.39 -4.70 4.41
CA LYS A 82 13.79 -5.79 3.51
C LYS A 82 12.63 -6.24 2.61
N ARG A 83 11.44 -6.46 3.17
CA ARG A 83 10.25 -6.82 2.40
C ARG A 83 9.85 -5.74 1.40
N MET A 84 9.96 -4.47 1.77
CA MET A 84 9.67 -3.35 0.88
C MET A 84 10.65 -3.29 -0.30
N GLU A 85 11.93 -3.59 -0.07
CA GLU A 85 12.94 -3.65 -1.13
C GLU A 85 12.70 -4.84 -2.06
N GLU A 86 12.38 -6.01 -1.52
CA GLU A 86 12.01 -7.20 -2.30
C GLU A 86 10.78 -6.92 -3.18
N PHE A 87 9.75 -6.30 -2.63
CA PHE A 87 8.55 -5.92 -3.38
C PHE A 87 8.86 -4.93 -4.50
N ARG A 88 9.72 -3.93 -4.25
CA ARG A 88 10.17 -2.98 -5.29
C ARG A 88 10.87 -3.70 -6.44
N LYS A 89 11.81 -4.59 -6.14
CA LYS A 89 12.54 -5.38 -7.16
C LYS A 89 11.59 -6.29 -7.97
N GLN A 90 10.60 -6.87 -7.32
CA GLN A 90 9.59 -7.68 -8.02
C GLN A 90 8.74 -6.83 -8.97
N ASN A 91 8.29 -5.65 -8.53
CA ASN A 91 7.53 -4.74 -9.38
C ASN A 91 8.33 -4.25 -10.58
N GLU A 92 9.59 -3.89 -10.38
CA GLU A 92 10.51 -3.50 -11.46
C GLU A 92 10.63 -4.61 -12.50
N LYS A 93 10.88 -5.85 -12.06
CA LYS A 93 10.95 -7.01 -12.97
C LYS A 93 9.66 -7.25 -13.75
N ILE A 94 8.50 -7.09 -13.11
CA ILE A 94 7.19 -7.24 -13.77
C ILE A 94 6.99 -6.14 -14.81
N GLN A 95 7.34 -4.89 -14.48
CA GLN A 95 7.27 -3.77 -15.42
C GLN A 95 8.19 -3.98 -16.62
N ASP A 96 9.44 -4.42 -16.40
CA ASP A 96 10.38 -4.71 -17.49
C ASP A 96 9.86 -5.82 -18.41
N THR A 97 9.28 -6.88 -17.82
CA THR A 97 8.69 -7.98 -18.60
C THR A 97 7.49 -7.49 -19.42
N LEU A 98 6.66 -6.63 -18.84
CA LEU A 98 5.51 -6.05 -19.53
C LEU A 98 5.97 -5.16 -20.69
N ASN A 99 6.97 -4.30 -20.47
CA ASN A 99 7.52 -3.42 -21.51
C ASN A 99 8.10 -4.25 -22.66
N ALA A 100 8.93 -5.25 -22.37
CA ALA A 100 9.47 -6.15 -23.40
C ALA A 100 8.37 -6.91 -24.17
N THR A 101 7.27 -7.25 -23.50
CA THR A 101 6.11 -7.89 -24.13
C THR A 101 5.38 -6.91 -25.06
N ILE A 102 5.18 -5.66 -24.63
CA ILE A 102 4.55 -4.61 -25.43
C ILE A 102 5.39 -4.35 -26.69
N GLU A 103 6.69 -4.12 -26.55
CA GLU A 103 7.61 -3.92 -27.68
C GLU A 103 7.55 -5.12 -28.65
N GLY A 104 7.57 -6.35 -28.13
CA GLY A 104 7.45 -7.55 -28.95
C GLY A 104 6.11 -7.71 -29.67
N TYR A 105 5.02 -7.12 -29.16
CA TYR A 105 3.74 -7.06 -29.86
C TYR A 105 3.70 -5.92 -30.87
N GLU A 106 4.26 -4.75 -30.55
CA GLU A 106 4.36 -3.60 -31.46
C GLU A 106 5.09 -3.96 -32.75
N ASP A 107 6.21 -4.70 -32.65
CA ASP A 107 6.95 -5.20 -33.82
C ASP A 107 6.09 -6.14 -34.67
N LYS A 108 5.38 -7.09 -34.04
CA LYS A 108 4.49 -8.02 -34.73
C LYS A 108 3.32 -7.31 -35.40
N PHE A 109 2.72 -6.33 -34.73
CA PHE A 109 1.65 -5.52 -35.32
C PHE A 109 2.15 -4.73 -36.53
N THR A 110 3.37 -4.18 -36.45
CA THR A 110 3.98 -3.47 -37.57
C THR A 110 4.23 -4.39 -38.76
N ASP A 111 4.74 -5.60 -38.53
CA ASP A 111 4.96 -6.58 -39.59
C ASP A 111 3.64 -7.05 -40.22
N VAL A 112 2.62 -7.33 -39.40
CA VAL A 112 1.28 -7.69 -39.88
C VAL A 112 0.66 -6.54 -40.66
N SER A 113 0.81 -5.28 -40.20
CA SER A 113 0.32 -4.10 -40.92
C SER A 113 0.93 -3.99 -42.31
N LYS A 114 2.26 -4.18 -42.44
CA LYS A 114 2.94 -4.16 -43.73
C LYS A 114 2.47 -5.27 -44.66
N ILE A 115 2.24 -6.49 -44.14
CA ILE A 115 1.72 -7.61 -44.93
C ILE A 115 0.30 -7.29 -45.43
N VAL A 116 -0.56 -6.78 -44.55
CA VAL A 116 -1.93 -6.41 -44.90
C VAL A 116 -1.95 -5.26 -45.92
N GLU A 117 -1.11 -4.23 -45.75
CA GLU A 117 -0.96 -3.14 -46.72
C GLU A 117 -0.48 -3.64 -48.09
N TYR A 118 0.46 -4.58 -48.11
CA TYR A 118 0.93 -5.24 -49.33
C TYR A 118 -0.21 -6.02 -50.02
N ASP A 119 -0.95 -6.81 -49.25
CA ASP A 119 -2.06 -7.61 -49.79
C ASP A 119 -3.21 -6.75 -50.29
N ILE A 120 -3.55 -5.66 -49.57
CA ILE A 120 -4.49 -4.65 -50.04
C ILE A 120 -4.00 -4.06 -51.36
N SER A 121 -2.76 -3.56 -51.41
CA SER A 121 -2.19 -2.97 -52.63
C SER A 121 -2.18 -3.95 -53.82
N ARG A 122 -1.94 -5.23 -53.55
CA ARG A 122 -1.96 -6.31 -54.56
C ARG A 122 -3.38 -6.60 -55.04
N LEU A 123 -4.35 -6.65 -54.14
CA LEU A 123 -5.77 -6.85 -54.47
C LEU A 123 -6.34 -5.64 -55.23
N GLU A 124 -6.03 -4.42 -54.79
CA GLU A 124 -6.41 -3.20 -55.50
C GLU A 124 -5.87 -3.20 -56.94
N LYS A 125 -4.59 -3.52 -57.15
CA LYS A 125 -4.03 -3.65 -58.51
C LYS A 125 -4.68 -4.73 -59.35
N LYS A 126 -5.10 -5.86 -58.77
CA LYS A 126 -5.74 -6.95 -59.51
C LYS A 126 -7.20 -6.65 -59.87
N TYR A 127 -7.95 -6.01 -58.98
CA TYR A 127 -9.41 -5.90 -59.09
C TYR A 127 -9.90 -4.48 -59.40
N LEU A 128 -9.20 -3.42 -58.97
CA LEU A 128 -9.59 -2.02 -59.23
C LEU A 128 -8.93 -1.43 -60.48
N ASN A 129 -7.77 -1.93 -60.93
CA ASN A 129 -7.16 -1.47 -62.19
C ASN A 129 -7.68 -2.19 -63.43
N ASN A 130 -8.35 -3.34 -63.27
CA ASN A 130 -9.03 -4.04 -64.37
C ASN A 130 -10.50 -3.63 -64.56
N SER A 131 -11.06 -2.79 -63.69
CA SER A 131 -12.46 -2.33 -63.78
C SER A 131 -12.70 -1.22 -64.82
N SER A 132 -11.80 -1.02 -65.79
CA SER A 132 -12.07 -0.24 -67.00
C SER A 132 -12.48 -1.10 -68.20
N SER A 133 -12.62 -2.43 -68.05
CA SER A 133 -13.28 -3.25 -69.07
C SER A 133 -14.01 -4.46 -68.50
N SER A 134 -15.21 -4.67 -69.02
CA SER A 134 -16.16 -5.75 -68.72
C SER A 134 -16.98 -5.59 -67.44
N SER A 135 -18.14 -4.97 -67.64
CA SER A 135 -19.37 -5.33 -66.98
C SER A 135 -19.69 -6.82 -67.21
N THR A 136 -19.24 -7.68 -66.30
CA THR A 136 -19.87 -8.97 -66.06
C THR A 136 -20.17 -9.07 -64.59
N ASN A 137 -21.45 -9.27 -64.29
CA ASN A 137 -22.05 -9.45 -62.98
C ASN A 137 -21.54 -10.72 -62.29
N ASP A 138 -20.25 -10.80 -61.98
CA ASP A 138 -19.75 -11.76 -61.02
C ASP A 138 -20.00 -11.16 -59.64
N SER A 139 -21.14 -11.50 -59.05
CA SER A 139 -21.50 -11.05 -57.71
C SER A 139 -20.48 -11.64 -56.73
N ILE A 140 -19.42 -10.90 -56.43
CA ILE A 140 -18.46 -11.25 -55.39
C ILE A 140 -19.26 -11.34 -54.08
N PRO A 141 -19.38 -12.53 -53.47
CA PRO A 141 -20.18 -12.68 -52.28
C PRO A 141 -19.61 -11.79 -51.17
N CYS A 142 -20.49 -11.03 -50.53
CA CYS A 142 -20.19 -10.12 -49.43
C CYS A 142 -19.40 -8.85 -49.79
N PHE A 143 -19.35 -8.47 -51.07
CA PHE A 143 -18.63 -7.27 -51.51
C PHE A 143 -19.26 -5.96 -50.99
N VAL A 144 -20.59 -5.91 -50.91
CA VAL A 144 -21.32 -4.73 -50.42
C VAL A 144 -20.94 -4.45 -48.96
N GLU A 145 -20.99 -5.48 -48.13
CA GLU A 145 -20.65 -5.45 -46.71
C GLU A 145 -19.18 -5.07 -46.48
N GLN A 146 -18.26 -5.54 -47.34
CA GLN A 146 -16.85 -5.12 -47.30
C GLN A 146 -16.67 -3.63 -47.62
N THR A 147 -17.38 -3.13 -48.63
CA THR A 147 -17.31 -1.71 -49.01
C THR A 147 -17.94 -0.79 -47.96
N GLU A 148 -18.99 -1.25 -47.27
CA GLU A 148 -19.64 -0.52 -46.18
C GLU A 148 -18.75 -0.41 -44.93
N ILE A 149 -18.00 -1.47 -44.56
CA ILE A 149 -17.01 -1.41 -43.48
C ILE A 149 -15.91 -0.40 -43.79
N ALA A 150 -15.35 -0.45 -45.01
CA ALA A 150 -14.31 0.48 -45.44
C ALA A 150 -14.81 1.94 -45.42
N THR A 151 -16.08 2.15 -45.77
CA THR A 151 -16.72 3.48 -45.73
C THR A 151 -17.04 3.95 -44.31
N CYS A 152 -17.38 3.03 -43.41
CA CYS A 152 -17.60 3.30 -41.99
C CYS A 152 -16.28 3.70 -41.30
N LEU A 153 -15.20 2.96 -41.55
CA LEU A 153 -13.88 3.22 -40.97
C LEU A 153 -13.22 4.49 -41.53
N LYS A 154 -13.51 4.89 -42.77
CA LYS A 154 -13.04 6.17 -43.34
C LYS A 154 -13.78 7.40 -42.79
N ASN A 155 -14.90 7.23 -42.10
CA ASN A 155 -15.66 8.33 -41.50
C ASN A 155 -15.18 8.63 -40.08
N ASP A 156 -14.05 9.34 -39.98
CA ASP A 156 -13.38 9.71 -38.71
C ASP A 156 -14.28 10.39 -37.67
N LYS A 157 -15.32 11.11 -38.10
CA LYS A 157 -16.22 11.82 -37.18
C LYS A 157 -17.09 10.88 -36.35
N LYS A 158 -17.55 9.77 -36.92
CA LYS A 158 -18.44 8.83 -36.22
C LYS A 158 -17.67 7.83 -35.36
N PHE A 159 -16.45 7.49 -35.77
CA PHE A 159 -15.59 6.53 -35.07
C PHE A 159 -15.04 7.08 -33.75
N LYS A 160 -14.87 8.40 -33.63
CA LYS A 160 -14.43 9.05 -32.38
C LYS A 160 -15.50 9.07 -31.30
N ASP A 161 -16.78 9.16 -31.69
CA ASP A 161 -17.90 9.25 -30.76
C ASP A 161 -18.34 7.87 -30.26
N ASP A 162 -18.24 6.83 -31.11
CA ASP A 162 -18.54 5.45 -30.72
C ASP A 162 -17.69 4.45 -31.56
N PRO A 163 -16.74 3.73 -30.92
CA PRO A 163 -15.88 2.78 -31.61
C PRO A 163 -16.61 1.53 -32.10
N PHE A 164 -17.85 1.29 -31.67
CA PHE A 164 -18.64 0.12 -32.03
C PHE A 164 -19.62 0.38 -33.19
N VAL A 165 -19.65 1.58 -33.77
CA VAL A 165 -20.58 1.93 -34.87
C VAL A 165 -20.39 1.03 -36.09
N CYS A 166 -19.16 0.57 -36.32
CA CYS A 166 -18.85 -0.31 -37.44
C CYS A 166 -19.08 -1.81 -37.15
N ASP A 167 -19.36 -2.20 -35.90
CA ASP A 167 -19.57 -3.60 -35.52
C ASP A 167 -20.79 -4.23 -36.21
N MET A 168 -21.80 -3.42 -36.52
CA MET A 168 -22.98 -3.89 -37.24
C MET A 168 -22.62 -4.39 -38.64
N PHE A 169 -21.72 -3.69 -39.33
CA PHE A 169 -21.23 -4.09 -40.65
C PHE A 169 -20.28 -5.28 -40.56
N ILE A 170 -19.48 -5.38 -39.49
CA ILE A 170 -18.64 -6.56 -39.22
C ILE A 170 -19.50 -7.80 -38.99
N ARG A 171 -20.60 -7.69 -38.24
CA ARG A 171 -21.57 -8.79 -38.06
C ARG A 171 -22.25 -9.16 -39.37
N ALA A 172 -22.69 -8.19 -40.16
CA ALA A 172 -23.28 -8.44 -41.47
C ALA A 172 -22.32 -9.16 -42.42
N LEU A 173 -21.04 -8.79 -42.42
CA LEU A 173 -20.00 -9.48 -43.16
C LEU A 173 -19.81 -10.93 -42.68
N ASN A 174 -19.83 -11.14 -41.36
CA ASN A 174 -19.70 -12.49 -40.77
C ASN A 174 -20.91 -13.38 -41.13
N ASP A 175 -22.12 -12.84 -41.09
CA ASP A 175 -23.33 -13.54 -41.51
C ASP A 175 -23.33 -13.85 -43.01
N CYS A 176 -22.89 -12.90 -43.84
CA CYS A 176 -22.78 -13.09 -45.28
C CYS A 176 -21.74 -14.18 -45.62
N THR A 177 -20.57 -14.14 -44.97
CA THR A 177 -19.51 -15.14 -45.21
C THR A 177 -19.95 -16.52 -44.74
N GLN A 178 -20.59 -16.64 -43.57
CA GLN A 178 -21.16 -17.91 -43.10
C GLN A 178 -22.21 -18.46 -44.07
N LYS A 179 -23.13 -17.63 -44.56
CA LYS A 179 -24.15 -18.03 -45.56
C LYS A 179 -23.53 -18.46 -46.89
N THR A 180 -22.44 -17.81 -47.29
CA THR A 180 -21.73 -18.14 -48.54
C THR A 180 -20.97 -19.45 -48.41
N ILE A 181 -20.36 -19.71 -47.25
CA ILE A 181 -19.64 -20.96 -46.96
C ILE A 181 -20.62 -22.14 -46.86
N THR A 182 -21.74 -21.96 -46.15
CA THR A 182 -22.77 -23.01 -45.98
C THR A 182 -23.57 -23.32 -47.24
N LYS A 183 -23.69 -22.38 -48.20
CA LYS A 183 -24.29 -22.63 -49.52
C LYS A 183 -23.37 -23.36 -50.52
N LYS A 184 -22.07 -23.44 -50.25
CA LYS A 184 -21.08 -24.10 -51.14
C LYS A 184 -20.83 -25.57 -50.80
N VAL A 185 -21.54 -26.11 -49.81
CA VAL A 185 -21.60 -27.55 -49.45
C VAL A 185 -22.94 -28.10 -49.94
#